data_AF-A0AA35X151-F1
#
_entry.id   AF-A0AA35X151-F1
#
_cell.length_a   1.000
_cell.length_b   1.000
_cell.length_c   1.000
_cell.angle_alpha   90.00
_cell.angle_beta   90.00
_cell.angle_gamma   90.00
#
_symmetry.space_group_name_H-M   'P 1'
#
loop_
_entity.id
_entity.type
_entity.pdbx_description
1 polymer ?
#
loop_
_entity_poly.entity_id
_entity_poly.type
_entity_poly.pdbx_seq_one_letter_code
_entity_poly.pdbx_strand_id
1 'polypeptide(L)'
;MGYGSRALSLLHDYFSGKLAPLAEAPAVESATASTTTEVEVSLLKETIAPRTNLPPLLCRLEDRPPETLDYIGVSYGLTLQLYRFWSRLGYVPVYLRQTPNDLTGEHSCIMLRPFTAEHMWLTEYNTDFRKRFLALLSYQFRKFPPALALTLSRSPSSGKGELSLEKMETLFSPHDLKRLELYSRNMADHHLITDLLPALAQIQFSESVLHLSAAQSAILLGLGLQHKTVDDLQKELDLPASQVLGLFNRVIRKFVQVFNSLSEAAVEETLPPAAADRGDMKPVAVGLGRELREAADEFETKQNRGEQSCRRWTSPAM
;
A
#
# COMPACT_ATOMS: atom_id res chain seq x y z
N MET A 1 25.47 -20.37 1.18
CA MET A 1 25.97 -20.68 2.54
C MET A 1 25.51 -19.72 3.65
N GLY A 2 24.93 -18.54 3.37
CA GLY A 2 24.12 -17.82 4.38
C GLY A 2 24.85 -17.40 5.68
N TYR A 3 26.18 -17.28 5.65
CA TYR A 3 26.96 -16.98 6.86
C TYR A 3 26.56 -15.64 7.50
N GLY A 4 26.24 -14.63 6.69
CA GLY A 4 25.78 -13.33 7.21
C GLY A 4 24.46 -13.42 7.97
N SER A 5 23.49 -14.19 7.48
CA SER A 5 22.23 -14.42 8.21
C SER A 5 22.46 -15.20 9.51
N ARG A 6 23.39 -16.16 9.51
CA ARG A 6 23.74 -16.91 10.73
C ARG A 6 24.45 -16.03 11.76
N ALA A 7 25.40 -15.21 11.32
CA ALA A 7 26.11 -14.27 12.19
C ALA A 7 25.15 -13.29 12.86
N LEU A 8 24.20 -12.73 12.11
CA LEU A 8 23.20 -11.81 12.66
C LEU A 8 22.18 -12.50 13.57
N SER A 9 21.81 -13.75 13.30
CA SER A 9 20.97 -14.53 14.21
C SER A 9 21.69 -14.74 15.54
N LEU A 10 22.95 -15.19 15.52
CA LEU A 10 23.75 -15.42 16.73
C LEU A 10 23.96 -14.13 17.52
N LEU A 11 24.23 -13.02 16.83
CA LEU A 11 24.35 -11.70 17.44
C LEU A 11 23.04 -11.31 18.12
N HIS A 12 21.90 -11.51 17.46
CA HIS A 12 20.60 -11.21 18.04
C HIS A 12 20.26 -12.11 19.22
N ASP A 13 20.58 -13.41 19.13
CA ASP A 13 20.35 -14.37 20.21
C ASP A 13 21.21 -14.04 21.45
N TYR A 14 22.45 -13.59 21.24
CA TYR A 14 23.35 -13.12 22.30
C TYR A 14 22.78 -11.91 23.05
N PHE A 15 22.43 -10.83 22.34
CA PHE A 15 21.89 -9.62 22.97
C PHE A 15 20.46 -9.77 23.50
N SER A 16 19.70 -10.75 23.00
CA SER A 16 18.40 -11.12 23.58
C SER A 16 18.50 -11.99 24.85
N GLY A 17 19.72 -12.33 25.29
CA GLY A 17 19.95 -13.11 26.51
C GLY A 17 19.73 -14.62 26.39
N LYS A 18 19.49 -15.16 25.18
CA LYS A 18 19.27 -16.61 24.98
C LYS A 18 20.54 -17.45 25.14
N LEU A 19 21.71 -16.82 24.98
CA LEU A 19 23.03 -17.47 25.08
C LEU A 19 23.72 -17.22 26.44
N ALA A 20 22.98 -16.70 27.44
CA ALA A 20 23.55 -16.44 28.75
C ALA A 20 23.97 -17.76 29.43
N PRO A 21 25.17 -17.84 30.01
CA PRO A 21 25.62 -19.03 30.73
C PRO A 21 24.71 -19.30 31.94
N LEU A 22 24.34 -20.56 32.14
CA LEU A 22 23.60 -21.06 33.32
C LEU A 22 24.43 -21.04 34.62
N ALA A 23 25.69 -20.62 34.56
CA ALA A 23 26.59 -20.61 35.70
C ALA A 23 26.47 -19.28 36.47
N GLU A 24 26.26 -19.38 37.79
CA GLU A 24 26.33 -18.25 38.73
C GLU A 24 27.64 -17.48 38.53
N ALA A 25 27.51 -16.15 38.48
CA ALA A 25 28.59 -15.23 38.15
C ALA A 25 29.88 -15.49 38.97
N PRO A 26 31.04 -15.72 38.34
CA PRO A 26 32.28 -15.27 38.91
C PRO A 26 32.39 -13.76 38.66
N ALA A 27 32.86 -13.05 39.68
CA ALA A 27 33.10 -11.62 39.67
C ALA A 27 33.86 -11.17 38.41
N VAL A 28 33.44 -10.03 37.88
CA VAL A 28 34.19 -9.29 36.85
C VAL A 28 35.54 -8.89 37.45
N GLU A 29 36.56 -9.72 37.23
CA GLU A 29 37.93 -9.24 37.26
C GLU A 29 38.10 -8.33 36.04
N SER A 30 37.89 -7.03 36.26
CA SER A 30 38.40 -6.01 35.35
C SER A 30 39.90 -6.24 35.20
N ALA A 31 40.30 -6.88 34.10
CA ALA A 31 41.66 -6.81 33.60
C ALA A 31 41.92 -5.37 33.15
N THR A 32 42.13 -4.48 34.11
CA THR A 32 42.80 -3.20 33.88
C THR A 32 44.18 -3.54 33.35
N ALA A 33 44.37 -3.34 32.05
CA ALA A 33 45.68 -3.35 31.44
C ALA A 33 46.55 -2.34 32.21
N SER A 34 47.43 -2.85 33.06
CA SER A 34 48.49 -2.04 33.67
C SER A 34 49.32 -1.49 32.53
N THR A 35 49.23 -0.18 32.28
CA THR A 35 50.13 0.56 31.41
C THR A 35 51.56 0.29 31.88
N THR A 36 52.26 -0.62 31.20
CA THR A 36 53.67 -0.87 31.46
C THR A 36 54.44 0.39 31.11
N THR A 37 55.08 0.94 32.14
CA THR A 37 56.13 1.95 32.10
C THR A 37 57.02 1.79 30.87
N GLU A 38 57.20 2.89 30.14
CA GLU A 38 58.15 3.01 29.03
C GLU A 38 59.57 2.72 29.56
N VAL A 39 60.09 1.53 29.27
CA VAL A 39 61.51 1.23 29.42
C VAL A 39 62.14 1.49 28.07
N GLU A 40 63.01 2.50 27.98
CA GLU A 40 63.88 2.72 26.82
C GLU A 40 64.76 1.48 26.62
N VAL A 41 64.46 0.67 25.61
CA VAL A 41 65.30 -0.48 25.23
C VAL A 41 65.94 -0.21 23.87
N SER A 42 67.27 -0.22 23.85
CA SER A 42 68.12 -0.10 22.67
C SER A 42 67.81 -1.21 21.63
N LEU A 43 67.58 -0.79 20.38
CA LEU A 43 67.19 -1.61 19.22
C LEU A 43 68.06 -2.85 18.93
N LEU A 44 69.27 -2.95 19.49
CA LEU A 44 70.21 -4.04 19.23
C LEU A 44 70.21 -5.15 20.31
N LYS A 45 69.35 -5.04 21.34
CA LYS A 45 69.19 -6.04 22.42
C LYS A 45 67.74 -6.46 22.62
N GLU A 46 66.99 -6.63 21.53
CA GLU A 46 65.60 -7.09 21.60
C GLU A 46 65.57 -8.61 21.80
N THR A 47 65.44 -9.06 23.06
CA THR A 47 65.07 -10.44 23.38
C THR A 47 63.55 -10.60 23.29
N ILE A 48 63.08 -11.32 22.27
CA ILE A 48 61.67 -11.68 22.10
C ILE A 48 61.29 -12.70 23.18
N ALA A 49 60.97 -12.22 24.38
CA ALA A 49 60.34 -13.03 25.42
C ALA A 49 58.81 -12.92 25.28
N PRO A 50 58.05 -14.02 25.40
CA PRO A 50 56.60 -13.97 25.40
C PRO A 50 56.13 -13.10 26.57
N ARG A 51 55.40 -12.02 26.26
CA ARG A 51 54.81 -11.13 27.27
C ARG A 51 53.90 -11.96 28.18
N THR A 52 54.18 -11.95 29.48
CA THR A 52 53.61 -12.85 30.48
C THR A 52 52.14 -12.59 30.84
N ASN A 53 51.59 -11.41 30.51
CA ASN A 53 50.21 -11.01 30.82
C ASN A 53 49.52 -10.37 29.59
N LEU A 54 49.42 -11.09 28.48
CA LEU A 54 48.58 -10.66 27.36
C LEU A 54 47.19 -11.31 27.47
N PRO A 55 46.10 -10.54 27.36
CA PRO A 55 44.77 -11.13 27.27
C PRO A 55 44.68 -12.01 26.00
N PRO A 56 43.87 -13.08 26.02
CA PRO A 56 43.69 -13.93 24.86
C PRO A 56 43.10 -13.13 23.68
N LEU A 57 43.52 -13.46 22.45
CA LEU A 57 43.04 -12.78 21.23
C LEU A 57 41.52 -12.96 21.03
N LEU A 58 40.99 -14.11 21.45
CA LEU A 58 39.58 -14.47 21.33
C LEU A 58 39.06 -14.93 22.69
N CYS A 59 37.89 -14.44 23.07
CA CYS A 59 37.08 -15.02 24.14
C CYS A 59 35.91 -15.80 23.53
N ARG A 60 35.39 -16.79 24.26
CA ARG A 60 34.13 -17.42 23.85
C ARG A 60 33.00 -16.45 24.13
N LEU A 61 32.01 -16.42 23.23
CA LEU A 61 30.87 -15.50 23.35
C LEU A 61 30.05 -15.78 24.62
N GLU A 62 30.02 -17.03 25.08
CA GLU A 62 29.32 -17.47 26.30
C GLU A 62 29.96 -16.93 27.59
N ASP A 63 31.27 -16.64 27.57
CA ASP A 63 32.01 -16.18 28.76
C ASP A 63 31.82 -14.68 29.02
N ARG A 64 31.23 -13.95 28.06
CA ARG A 64 30.98 -12.51 28.17
C ARG A 64 29.49 -12.26 28.40
N PRO A 65 29.09 -11.57 29.49
CA PRO A 65 27.70 -11.17 29.66
C PRO A 65 27.31 -10.09 28.62
N PRO A 66 26.14 -10.18 27.98
CA PRO A 66 25.66 -9.16 27.05
C PRO A 66 25.24 -7.88 27.80
N GLU A 67 25.48 -6.74 27.17
CA GLU A 67 24.93 -5.45 27.60
C GLU A 67 23.45 -5.36 27.20
N THR A 68 22.65 -4.63 27.99
CA THR A 68 21.24 -4.39 27.68
C THR A 68 21.13 -3.42 26.51
N LEU A 69 20.65 -3.91 25.37
CA LEU A 69 20.42 -3.10 24.15
C LEU A 69 18.94 -3.10 23.78
N ASP A 70 18.43 -1.93 23.38
CA ASP A 70 17.03 -1.78 22.95
C ASP A 70 16.83 -2.15 21.47
N TYR A 71 17.75 -1.73 20.61
CA TYR A 71 17.70 -1.99 19.18
C TYR A 71 19.09 -2.06 18.55
N ILE A 72 19.16 -2.68 17.38
CA ILE A 72 20.32 -2.67 16.50
C ILE A 72 19.98 -1.99 15.18
N GLY A 73 20.85 -1.09 14.74
CA GLY A 73 20.71 -0.37 13.48
C GLY A 73 21.79 -0.78 12.48
N VAL A 74 21.46 -0.66 11.19
CA VAL A 74 22.42 -0.78 10.10
C VAL A 74 22.33 0.43 9.19
N SER A 75 23.47 0.90 8.70
CA SER A 75 23.58 1.97 7.72
C SER A 75 24.36 1.45 6.52
N TYR A 76 23.78 1.52 5.33
CA TYR A 76 24.38 0.98 4.11
C TYR A 76 23.90 1.72 2.86
N GLY A 77 24.62 1.57 1.74
CA GLY A 77 24.19 2.07 0.44
C GLY A 77 23.05 1.23 -0.14
N LEU A 78 21.93 1.89 -0.45
CA LEU A 78 20.68 1.23 -0.81
C LEU A 78 20.79 0.50 -2.15
N THR A 79 20.80 -0.83 -2.09
CA THR A 79 20.65 -1.72 -3.24
C THR A 79 19.52 -2.71 -3.00
N LEU A 80 18.92 -3.23 -4.07
CA LEU A 80 17.82 -4.20 -3.98
C LEU A 80 18.25 -5.49 -3.25
N GLN A 81 19.50 -5.92 -3.44
CA GLN A 81 20.04 -7.12 -2.83
C GLN A 81 20.19 -6.96 -1.31
N LEU A 82 20.80 -5.85 -0.88
CA LEU A 82 20.99 -5.56 0.54
C LEU A 82 19.66 -5.30 1.23
N TYR A 83 18.75 -4.53 0.62
CA TYR A 83 17.42 -4.30 1.19
C TYR A 83 16.68 -5.61 1.43
N ARG A 84 16.65 -6.52 0.45
CA ARG A 84 16.03 -7.86 0.60
C ARG A 84 16.74 -8.71 1.65
N PHE A 85 18.05 -8.56 1.84
CA PHE A 85 18.78 -9.25 2.89
C PHE A 85 18.33 -8.78 4.28
N TRP A 86 18.35 -7.47 4.53
CA TRP A 86 17.97 -6.88 5.81
C TRP A 86 16.48 -7.04 6.13
N SER A 87 15.60 -6.83 5.14
CA SER A 87 14.16 -7.00 5.28
C SER A 87 13.78 -8.45 5.65
N ARG A 88 14.44 -9.46 5.04
CA ARG A 88 14.24 -10.88 5.43
C ARG A 88 14.67 -11.19 6.86
N LEU A 89 15.61 -10.42 7.39
CA LEU A 89 16.07 -10.53 8.78
C LEU A 89 15.24 -9.68 9.75
N GLY A 90 14.11 -9.12 9.32
CA GLY A 90 13.22 -8.36 10.19
C GLY A 90 13.67 -6.93 10.50
N TYR A 91 14.63 -6.39 9.74
CA TYR A 91 14.98 -4.97 9.84
C TYR A 91 13.93 -4.12 9.10
N VAL A 92 13.60 -2.98 9.70
CA VAL A 92 12.58 -2.05 9.23
C VAL A 92 13.25 -0.74 8.81
N PRO A 93 12.98 -0.22 7.60
CA PRO A 93 13.57 1.04 7.16
C PRO A 93 12.93 2.22 7.89
N VAL A 94 13.78 3.14 8.33
CA VAL A 94 13.38 4.36 9.07
C VAL A 94 13.84 5.63 8.35
N TYR A 95 14.98 5.57 7.66
CA TYR A 95 15.52 6.74 6.98
C TYR A 95 16.20 6.38 5.66
N LEU A 96 16.03 7.27 4.67
CA LEU A 96 16.72 7.20 3.39
C LEU A 96 17.19 8.61 3.01
N ARG A 97 18.50 8.74 2.79
CA ARG A 97 19.10 10.00 2.39
C ARG A 97 18.69 10.38 0.97
N GLN A 98 18.29 11.64 0.75
CA GLN A 98 17.96 12.13 -0.58
C GLN A 98 19.21 12.31 -1.44
N THR A 99 20.30 12.86 -0.91
CA THR A 99 21.54 13.00 -1.66
C THR A 99 22.26 11.64 -1.79
N PRO A 100 22.53 11.16 -3.01
CA PRO A 100 23.36 9.99 -3.21
C PRO A 100 24.79 10.31 -2.77
N ASN A 101 25.54 9.27 -2.39
CA ASN A 101 26.96 9.40 -2.11
C ASN A 101 27.73 9.61 -3.43
N ASP A 102 28.67 10.55 -3.47
CA ASP A 102 29.39 10.91 -4.70
C ASP A 102 30.30 9.77 -5.21
N LEU A 103 30.82 8.93 -4.30
CA LEU A 103 31.69 7.82 -4.66
C LEU A 103 30.95 6.61 -5.23
N THR A 104 29.78 6.27 -4.68
CA THR A 104 29.05 5.03 -5.03
C THR A 104 27.79 5.29 -5.84
N GLY A 105 27.28 6.53 -5.87
CA GLY A 105 25.98 6.87 -6.46
C GLY A 105 24.76 6.32 -5.68
N GLU A 106 24.99 5.63 -4.57
CA GLU A 106 23.96 4.99 -3.77
C GLU A 106 23.45 5.92 -2.65
N HIS A 107 22.18 5.74 -2.29
CA HIS A 107 21.56 6.48 -1.19
C HIS A 107 21.78 5.75 0.13
N SER A 108 22.26 6.44 1.16
CA SER A 108 22.41 5.83 2.48
C SER A 108 21.04 5.51 3.10
N CYS A 109 20.81 4.25 3.45
CA CYS A 109 19.60 3.77 4.11
C CYS A 109 19.91 3.29 5.52
N ILE A 110 19.07 3.72 6.48
CA ILE A 110 19.12 3.26 7.86
C ILE A 110 17.92 2.36 8.12
N MET A 111 18.21 1.14 8.58
CA MET A 111 17.20 0.18 9.02
C MET A 111 17.46 -0.23 10.45
N LEU A 112 16.38 -0.38 11.23
CA LEU A 112 16.43 -0.73 12.64
C LEU A 112 15.76 -2.08 12.87
N ARG A 113 16.27 -2.85 13.81
CA ARG A 113 15.64 -4.05 14.34
C ARG A 113 15.69 -3.98 15.87
N PRO A 114 14.55 -4.02 16.56
CA PRO A 114 14.53 -3.99 18.00
C PRO A 114 14.73 -5.40 18.58
N PHE A 115 15.19 -5.50 19.83
CA PHE A 115 15.43 -6.78 20.49
C PHE A 115 14.21 -7.31 21.26
N THR A 116 13.36 -6.42 21.77
CA THR A 116 12.11 -6.77 22.47
C THR A 116 10.92 -6.79 21.51
N ALA A 117 9.71 -7.10 21.99
CA ALA A 117 8.50 -7.16 21.14
C ALA A 117 7.66 -5.87 21.17
N GLU A 118 7.94 -4.95 22.11
CA GLU A 118 7.13 -3.76 22.39
C GLU A 118 7.62 -2.53 21.62
N HIS A 119 7.41 -2.51 20.30
CA HIS A 119 7.96 -1.45 19.44
C HIS A 119 6.91 -0.76 18.58
N MET A 120 5.86 -0.23 19.21
CA MET A 120 4.91 0.67 18.55
C MET A 120 5.64 1.84 17.89
N TRP A 121 6.66 2.41 18.54
CA TRP A 121 7.48 3.50 17.99
C TRP A 121 8.08 3.15 16.63
N LEU A 122 8.60 1.93 16.44
CA LEU A 122 9.22 1.52 15.18
C LEU A 122 8.19 1.43 14.06
N THR A 123 6.97 0.99 14.38
CA THR A 123 5.88 0.98 13.41
C THR A 123 5.48 2.40 13.01
N GLU A 124 5.45 3.36 13.94
CA GLU A 124 5.17 4.77 13.67
C GLU A 124 6.27 5.43 12.82
N TYR A 125 7.54 5.17 13.11
CA TYR A 125 8.62 5.65 12.25
C TYR A 125 8.58 5.02 10.87
N ASN A 126 8.16 3.76 10.75
CA ASN A 126 8.02 3.13 9.44
C ASN A 126 6.85 3.71 8.65
N THR A 127 5.71 4.02 9.29
CA THR A 127 4.59 4.66 8.60
C THR A 127 4.93 6.06 8.14
N ASP A 128 5.62 6.86 8.96
CA ASP A 128 6.14 8.18 8.57
C ASP A 128 7.19 8.08 7.45
N PHE A 129 8.14 7.14 7.56
CA PHE A 129 9.11 6.85 6.51
C PHE A 129 8.42 6.53 5.18
N ARG A 130 7.42 5.65 5.17
CA ARG A 130 6.66 5.29 3.97
C ARG A 130 5.94 6.49 3.38
N LYS A 131 5.26 7.29 4.21
CA LYS A 131 4.58 8.52 3.76
C LYS A 131 5.56 9.49 3.09
N ARG A 132 6.71 9.75 3.71
CA ARG A 132 7.76 10.61 3.14
C ARG A 132 8.37 10.02 1.88
N PHE A 133 8.61 8.71 1.86
CA PHE A 133 9.15 8.00 0.71
C PHE A 133 8.21 8.12 -0.50
N LEU A 134 6.91 7.90 -0.32
CA LEU A 134 5.90 8.05 -1.38
C LEU A 134 5.87 9.48 -1.94
N ALA A 135 6.00 10.50 -1.08
CA ALA A 135 6.08 11.89 -1.51
C ALA A 135 7.40 12.23 -2.26
N LEU A 136 8.51 11.57 -1.90
CA LEU A 136 9.83 11.81 -2.49
C LEU A 136 10.10 11.02 -3.78
N LEU A 137 9.21 10.09 -4.16
CA LEU A 137 9.35 9.24 -5.35
C LEU A 137 9.37 10.02 -6.67
N SER A 138 8.69 11.16 -6.72
CA SER A 138 8.65 12.05 -7.89
C SER A 138 9.90 12.90 -8.05
N TYR A 139 10.64 13.11 -6.96
CA TYR A 139 11.83 13.95 -6.89
C TYR A 139 13.11 13.11 -7.13
N GLN A 140 14.01 13.10 -6.17
CA GLN A 140 15.32 12.48 -6.28
C GLN A 140 15.25 10.95 -6.45
N PHE A 141 14.18 10.33 -5.96
CA PHE A 141 13.95 8.88 -6.06
C PHE A 141 13.25 8.45 -7.37
N ARG A 142 13.00 9.38 -8.30
CA ARG A 142 12.50 9.07 -9.64
C ARG A 142 13.43 8.12 -10.39
N LYS A 143 14.74 8.22 -10.15
CA LYS A 143 15.76 7.37 -10.81
C LYS A 143 15.77 5.92 -10.31
N PHE A 144 15.04 5.60 -9.24
CA PHE A 144 15.06 4.25 -8.70
C PHE A 144 14.35 3.26 -9.61
N PRO A 145 14.89 2.03 -9.74
CA PRO A 145 14.17 0.94 -10.39
C PRO A 145 12.79 0.72 -9.74
N PRO A 146 11.71 0.55 -10.52
CA PRO A 146 10.35 0.37 -10.00
C PRO A 146 10.26 -0.82 -9.03
N ALA A 147 11.03 -1.88 -9.30
CA ALA A 147 11.13 -3.04 -8.42
C ALA A 147 11.66 -2.69 -7.02
N LEU A 148 12.66 -1.80 -6.93
CA LEU A 148 13.23 -1.35 -5.66
C LEU A 148 12.25 -0.44 -4.92
N ALA A 149 11.65 0.51 -5.64
CA ALA A 149 10.68 1.43 -5.07
C ALA A 149 9.45 0.69 -4.53
N LEU A 150 8.98 -0.36 -5.23
CA LEU A 150 7.92 -1.24 -4.75
C LEU A 150 8.27 -2.00 -3.48
N THR A 151 9.52 -2.50 -3.39
CA THR A 151 9.92 -3.24 -2.19
C THR A 151 9.96 -2.35 -0.96
N LEU A 152 10.30 -1.07 -1.13
CA LEU A 152 10.34 -0.09 -0.04
C LEU A 152 8.96 0.46 0.34
N SER A 153 8.03 0.55 -0.62
CA SER A 153 6.69 1.10 -0.37
C SER A 153 5.72 0.12 0.30
N ARG A 154 6.01 -1.19 0.23
CA ARG A 154 5.16 -2.25 0.81
C ARG A 154 5.16 -2.20 2.34
N SER A 155 3.97 -2.25 2.94
CA SER A 155 3.85 -2.47 4.38
C SER A 155 4.07 -3.95 4.71
N PRO A 156 4.77 -4.29 5.80
CA PRO A 156 4.69 -5.63 6.39
C PRO A 156 3.28 -5.92 6.95
N SER A 157 2.51 -4.89 7.30
CA SER A 157 1.19 -4.97 7.91
C SER A 157 0.03 -4.63 6.96
N SER A 158 0.19 -4.83 5.64
CA SER A 158 -0.87 -4.51 4.66
C SER A 158 -2.08 -5.43 4.84
N GLY A 159 -2.94 -5.09 5.81
CA GLY A 159 -4.35 -5.47 5.79
C GLY A 159 -5.05 -4.85 4.58
N LYS A 160 -6.24 -5.35 4.26
CA LYS A 160 -7.12 -4.67 3.31
C LYS A 160 -7.51 -3.34 3.92
N GLY A 161 -6.89 -2.25 3.50
CA GLY A 161 -7.40 -0.94 3.88
C GLY A 161 -8.69 -0.69 3.11
N GLU A 162 -9.70 -0.25 3.83
CA GLU A 162 -10.98 0.15 3.26
C GLU A 162 -10.86 1.61 2.83
N LEU A 163 -11.14 1.85 1.54
CA LEU A 163 -11.27 3.20 1.00
C LEU A 163 -12.62 3.75 1.46
N SER A 164 -12.63 4.87 2.19
CA SER A 164 -13.88 5.54 2.56
C SER A 164 -14.43 6.38 1.40
N LEU A 165 -15.76 6.46 1.30
CA LEU A 165 -16.45 7.27 0.29
C LEU A 165 -16.02 8.75 0.35
N GLU A 166 -15.92 9.30 1.56
CA GLU A 166 -15.51 10.69 1.78
C GLU A 166 -14.11 10.98 1.20
N LYS A 167 -13.17 10.05 1.34
CA LYS A 167 -11.84 10.18 0.74
C LYS A 167 -11.88 10.12 -0.78
N MET A 168 -12.75 9.30 -1.35
CA MET A 168 -12.94 9.24 -2.80
C MET A 168 -13.50 10.56 -3.33
N GLU A 169 -14.55 11.10 -2.70
CA GLU A 169 -15.22 12.33 -3.15
C GLU A 169 -14.37 13.59 -2.96
N THR A 170 -13.48 13.60 -1.96
CA THR A 170 -12.51 14.70 -1.78
C THR A 170 -11.40 14.69 -2.81
N LEU A 171 -11.07 13.53 -3.39
CA LEU A 171 -9.96 13.38 -4.34
C LEU A 171 -10.40 13.39 -5.81
N PHE A 172 -11.63 12.96 -6.11
CA PHE A 172 -12.12 12.81 -7.48
C PHE A 172 -13.49 13.47 -7.69
N SER A 173 -13.62 14.23 -8.76
CA SER A 173 -14.91 14.71 -9.24
C SER A 173 -15.69 13.59 -9.94
N PRO A 174 -17.03 13.65 -10.01
CA PRO A 174 -17.83 12.74 -10.84
C PRO A 174 -17.37 12.70 -12.32
N HIS A 175 -16.85 13.83 -12.84
CA HIS A 175 -16.29 13.90 -14.19
C HIS A 175 -14.98 13.09 -14.32
N ASP A 176 -14.17 13.02 -13.27
CA ASP A 176 -12.93 12.25 -13.25
C ASP A 176 -13.21 10.75 -13.23
N LEU A 177 -14.21 10.33 -12.44
CA LEU A 177 -14.71 8.95 -12.47
C LEU A 177 -15.18 8.56 -13.87
N LYS A 178 -15.87 9.48 -14.58
CA LYS A 178 -16.28 9.24 -15.96
C LYS A 178 -15.09 9.10 -16.91
N ARG A 179 -14.06 9.93 -16.77
CA ARG A 179 -12.82 9.83 -17.57
C ARG A 179 -12.11 8.50 -17.36
N LEU A 180 -12.02 8.04 -16.11
CA LEU A 180 -11.48 6.71 -15.79
C LEU A 180 -12.29 5.58 -16.43
N GLU A 181 -13.63 5.69 -16.43
CA GLU A 181 -14.52 4.74 -17.09
C GLU A 181 -14.31 4.71 -18.62
N LEU A 182 -14.19 5.86 -19.28
CA LEU A 182 -13.92 5.96 -20.72
C LEU A 182 -12.59 5.29 -21.11
N TYR A 183 -11.54 5.54 -20.34
CA TYR A 183 -10.24 4.87 -20.54
C TYR A 183 -10.34 3.36 -20.28
N SER A 184 -11.03 2.95 -19.22
CA SER A 184 -11.22 1.53 -18.89
C SER A 184 -11.90 0.75 -20.03
N ARG A 185 -12.77 1.41 -20.81
CA ARG A 185 -13.46 0.86 -21.99
C ARG A 185 -12.65 0.96 -23.28
N ASN A 186 -11.39 1.38 -23.22
CA ASN A 186 -10.51 1.64 -24.36
C ASN A 186 -11.08 2.67 -25.35
N MET A 187 -11.93 3.59 -24.89
CA MET A 187 -12.51 4.65 -25.73
C MET A 187 -11.69 5.94 -25.73
N ALA A 188 -10.66 6.01 -24.89
CA ALA A 188 -9.78 7.17 -24.76
C ALA A 188 -8.33 6.72 -24.59
N ASP A 189 -7.39 7.62 -24.90
CA ASP A 189 -5.97 7.43 -24.67
C ASP A 189 -5.59 7.68 -23.20
N HIS A 190 -4.47 7.11 -22.76
CA HIS A 190 -4.00 7.19 -21.37
C HIS A 190 -3.68 8.61 -20.91
N HIS A 191 -3.32 9.52 -21.82
CA HIS A 191 -3.12 10.94 -21.54
C HIS A 191 -4.35 11.63 -20.95
N LEU A 192 -5.56 11.09 -21.18
CA LEU A 192 -6.79 11.63 -20.59
C LEU A 192 -6.86 11.44 -19.08
N ILE A 193 -6.06 10.54 -18.48
CA ILE A 193 -6.15 10.20 -17.05
C ILE A 193 -4.83 10.40 -16.30
N THR A 194 -3.80 10.97 -16.95
CA THR A 194 -2.44 11.11 -16.37
C THR A 194 -2.40 11.99 -15.12
N ASP A 195 -3.24 13.02 -15.07
CA ASP A 195 -3.45 13.91 -13.93
C ASP A 195 -4.04 13.19 -12.72
N LEU A 196 -4.81 12.12 -12.94
CA LEU A 196 -5.48 11.35 -11.88
C LEU A 196 -4.58 10.27 -11.27
N LEU A 197 -3.49 9.88 -11.96
CA LEU A 197 -2.63 8.77 -11.54
C LEU A 197 -1.92 8.97 -10.20
N PRO A 198 -1.42 10.17 -9.86
CA PRO A 198 -0.79 10.39 -8.56
C PRO A 198 -1.76 10.11 -7.42
N ALA A 199 -3.01 10.57 -7.52
CA ALA A 199 -4.03 10.32 -6.50
C ALA A 199 -4.36 8.82 -6.39
N LEU A 200 -4.56 8.13 -7.52
CA LEU A 200 -4.82 6.68 -7.54
C LEU A 200 -3.67 5.88 -6.93
N ALA A 201 -2.43 6.24 -7.24
CA ALA A 201 -1.26 5.57 -6.71
C ALA A 201 -1.07 5.86 -5.21
N GLN A 202 -1.30 7.10 -4.75
CA GLN A 202 -1.27 7.44 -3.33
C GLN A 202 -2.26 6.61 -2.52
N ILE A 203 -3.51 6.48 -2.98
CA ILE A 203 -4.53 5.64 -2.35
C ILE A 203 -4.06 4.18 -2.29
N GLN A 204 -3.58 3.65 -3.41
CA GLN A 204 -3.18 2.25 -3.48
C GLN A 204 -1.99 1.91 -2.57
N PHE A 205 -0.98 2.77 -2.47
CA PHE A 205 0.22 2.49 -1.66
C PHE A 205 0.05 2.89 -0.18
N SER A 206 -0.93 3.74 0.13
CA SER A 206 -1.29 4.09 1.50
C SER A 206 -2.26 3.08 2.12
N GLU A 207 -3.34 2.75 1.40
CA GLU A 207 -4.48 1.98 1.92
C GLU A 207 -4.52 0.54 1.38
N SER A 208 -3.70 0.18 0.37
CA SER A 208 -3.69 -1.18 -0.19
C SER A 208 -5.06 -1.69 -0.64
N VAL A 209 -5.83 -0.82 -1.29
CA VAL A 209 -7.23 -1.06 -1.71
C VAL A 209 -7.35 -2.22 -2.70
N LEU A 210 -6.41 -2.35 -3.64
CA LEU A 210 -6.44 -3.37 -4.69
C LEU A 210 -5.38 -4.46 -4.50
N HIS A 211 -5.74 -5.69 -4.84
CA HIS A 211 -4.77 -6.75 -5.06
C HIS A 211 -4.22 -6.68 -6.50
N LEU A 212 -2.98 -6.20 -6.62
CA LEU A 212 -2.26 -6.04 -7.89
C LEU A 212 -1.09 -7.04 -7.96
N SER A 213 -0.81 -7.53 -9.18
CA SER A 213 0.42 -8.28 -9.44
C SER A 213 1.64 -7.38 -9.29
N ALA A 214 2.83 -7.95 -9.07
CA ALA A 214 4.06 -7.17 -8.92
C ALA A 214 4.32 -6.24 -10.12
N ALA A 215 4.09 -6.72 -11.35
CA ALA A 215 4.21 -5.90 -12.55
C ALA A 215 3.17 -4.77 -12.60
N GLN A 216 1.91 -5.05 -12.27
CA GLN A 216 0.85 -4.03 -12.21
C GLN A 216 1.14 -2.95 -11.18
N SER A 217 1.60 -3.32 -9.98
CA SER A 217 2.03 -2.37 -8.97
C SER A 217 3.22 -1.54 -9.45
N ALA A 218 4.18 -2.15 -10.16
CA ALA A 218 5.38 -1.46 -10.63
C ALA A 218 5.02 -0.39 -11.65
N ILE A 219 4.11 -0.72 -12.57
CA ILE A 219 3.61 0.21 -13.59
C ILE A 219 2.84 1.37 -12.93
N LEU A 220 1.94 1.08 -11.98
CA LEU A 220 1.19 2.11 -11.26
C LEU A 220 2.13 3.04 -10.46
N LEU A 221 3.13 2.47 -9.79
CA LEU A 221 4.14 3.23 -9.04
C LEU A 221 4.97 4.12 -9.97
N GLY A 222 5.42 3.55 -11.08
CA GLY A 222 6.27 4.21 -12.06
C GLY A 222 5.57 5.38 -12.76
N LEU A 223 4.35 5.17 -13.26
CA LEU A 223 3.56 6.20 -13.92
C LEU A 223 3.00 7.22 -12.91
N GLY A 224 2.47 6.75 -11.79
CA GLY A 224 1.73 7.59 -10.83
C GLY A 224 2.62 8.36 -9.86
N LEU A 225 3.58 7.71 -9.21
CA LEU A 225 4.40 8.34 -8.16
C LEU A 225 5.80 8.74 -8.62
N GLN A 226 6.41 8.00 -9.55
CA GLN A 226 7.74 8.36 -10.09
C GLN A 226 7.63 9.27 -11.32
N HIS A 227 6.44 9.46 -11.90
CA HIS A 227 6.20 10.21 -13.14
C HIS A 227 7.17 9.83 -14.27
N LYS A 228 7.41 8.52 -14.42
CA LYS A 228 8.18 7.97 -15.55
C LYS A 228 7.32 7.94 -16.80
N THR A 229 7.97 8.03 -17.96
CA THR A 229 7.27 7.83 -19.22
C THR A 229 7.01 6.35 -19.46
N VAL A 230 6.09 6.03 -20.37
CA VAL A 230 5.84 4.65 -20.78
C VAL A 230 7.11 4.03 -21.39
N ASP A 231 7.91 4.82 -22.11
CA ASP A 231 9.17 4.39 -22.72
C ASP A 231 10.25 4.07 -21.67
N ASP A 232 10.32 4.84 -20.59
CA ASP A 232 11.24 4.55 -19.48
C ASP A 232 10.87 3.21 -18.82
N LEU A 233 9.57 3.00 -18.59
CA LEU A 233 9.07 1.75 -17.99
C LEU A 233 9.23 0.55 -18.92
N GLN A 234 9.13 0.75 -20.23
CA GLN A 234 9.39 -0.27 -21.24
C GLN A 234 10.81 -0.84 -21.06
N LYS A 235 11.80 0.05 -20.91
CA LYS A 235 13.23 -0.31 -20.76
C LYS A 235 13.52 -0.95 -19.40
N GLU A 236 12.93 -0.43 -18.34
CA GLU A 236 13.20 -0.88 -16.97
C GLU A 236 12.51 -2.21 -16.62
N LEU A 237 11.33 -2.47 -17.19
CA LEU A 237 10.58 -3.70 -16.96
C LEU A 237 10.87 -4.79 -17.99
N ASP A 238 11.58 -4.47 -19.07
CA ASP A 238 11.83 -5.35 -20.21
C ASP A 238 10.53 -5.92 -20.82
N LEU A 239 9.53 -5.03 -20.97
CA LEU A 239 8.20 -5.35 -21.50
C LEU A 239 7.86 -4.42 -22.67
N PRO A 240 7.23 -4.90 -23.76
CA PRO A 240 6.75 -4.04 -24.84
C PRO A 240 5.74 -2.98 -24.35
N ALA A 241 5.75 -1.78 -24.95
CA ALA A 241 4.86 -0.68 -24.56
C ALA A 241 3.36 -1.07 -24.61
N SER A 242 2.96 -1.89 -25.58
CA SER A 242 1.59 -2.40 -25.68
C SER A 242 1.19 -3.26 -24.48
N GLN A 243 2.12 -4.03 -23.92
CA GLN A 243 1.87 -4.82 -22.71
C GLN A 243 1.82 -3.93 -21.47
N VAL A 244 2.69 -2.92 -21.38
CA VAL A 244 2.67 -1.93 -20.28
C VAL A 244 1.31 -1.22 -20.23
N LEU A 245 0.85 -0.70 -21.36
CA LEU A 245 -0.47 -0.05 -21.47
C LEU A 245 -1.63 -1.03 -21.23
N GLY A 246 -1.52 -2.27 -21.71
CA GLY A 246 -2.53 -3.30 -21.46
C GLY A 246 -2.66 -3.67 -19.98
N LEU A 247 -1.53 -3.81 -19.27
CA LEU A 247 -1.51 -4.05 -17.83
C LEU A 247 -2.01 -2.84 -17.06
N PHE A 248 -1.63 -1.64 -17.47
CA PHE A 248 -2.10 -0.38 -16.90
C PHE A 248 -3.63 -0.23 -17.05
N ASN A 249 -4.19 -0.51 -18.22
CA ASN A 249 -5.65 -0.51 -18.43
C ASN A 249 -6.37 -1.49 -17.50
N ARG A 250 -5.81 -2.70 -17.27
CA ARG A 250 -6.35 -3.65 -16.29
C ARG A 250 -6.31 -3.11 -14.86
N VAL A 251 -5.30 -2.32 -14.49
CA VAL A 251 -5.25 -1.66 -13.18
C VAL A 251 -6.37 -0.63 -13.06
N ILE A 252 -6.55 0.23 -14.07
CA ILE A 252 -7.61 1.24 -14.05
C ILE A 252 -9.00 0.60 -13.99
N ARG A 253 -9.25 -0.49 -14.74
CA ARG A 253 -10.51 -1.25 -14.64
C ARG A 253 -10.81 -1.72 -13.21
N LYS A 254 -9.79 -2.17 -12.46
CA LYS A 254 -9.95 -2.56 -11.05
C LYS A 254 -10.31 -1.38 -10.15
N PHE A 255 -9.70 -0.21 -10.37
CA PHE A 255 -10.09 1.01 -9.64
C PHE A 255 -11.53 1.41 -9.92
N VAL A 256 -11.93 1.44 -11.19
CA VAL A 256 -13.32 1.77 -11.56
C VAL A 256 -14.32 0.79 -10.92
N GLN A 257 -14.00 -0.52 -10.88
CA GLN A 257 -14.84 -1.51 -10.19
C GLN A 257 -15.00 -1.20 -8.70
N VAL A 258 -13.91 -0.83 -8.01
CA VAL A 258 -13.98 -0.47 -6.58
C VAL A 258 -14.77 0.82 -6.37
N PHE A 259 -14.53 1.86 -7.16
CA PHE A 259 -15.27 3.12 -7.05
C PHE A 259 -16.76 2.94 -7.31
N ASN A 260 -17.13 2.15 -8.32
CA ASN A 260 -18.53 1.82 -8.59
C ASN A 260 -19.14 1.06 -7.40
N SER A 261 -18.48 0.03 -6.88
CA SER A 261 -18.99 -0.72 -5.73
C SER A 261 -19.17 0.15 -4.47
N LEU A 262 -18.29 1.12 -4.27
CA LEU A 262 -18.38 2.06 -3.15
C LEU A 262 -19.55 3.05 -3.34
N SER A 263 -19.74 3.55 -4.56
CA SER A 263 -20.88 4.41 -4.90
C SER A 263 -22.22 3.67 -4.84
N GLU A 264 -22.26 2.41 -5.26
CA GLU A 264 -23.46 1.56 -5.20
C GLU A 264 -23.84 1.28 -3.73
N ALA A 265 -22.86 0.95 -2.88
CA ALA A 265 -23.09 0.75 -1.45
C ALA A 265 -23.61 2.02 -0.75
N ALA A 266 -23.08 3.20 -1.10
CA ALA A 266 -23.56 4.48 -0.56
C ALA A 266 -24.99 4.81 -1.00
N VAL A 267 -25.34 4.50 -2.26
CA VAL A 267 -26.72 4.66 -2.75
C VAL A 267 -27.65 3.67 -2.06
N GLU A 268 -27.24 2.42 -1.82
CA GLU A 268 -28.03 1.43 -1.10
C GLU A 268 -28.34 1.85 0.34
N GLU A 269 -27.40 2.49 1.03
CA GLU A 269 -27.62 3.05 2.38
C GLU A 269 -28.60 4.22 2.41
N THR A 270 -28.61 5.05 1.36
CA THR A 270 -29.52 6.20 1.27
C THR A 270 -30.91 5.83 0.76
N LEU A 271 -31.06 4.68 0.12
CA LEU A 271 -32.35 4.17 -0.30
C LEU A 271 -33.12 3.63 0.92
N PRO A 272 -34.41 3.98 1.07
CA PRO A 272 -35.22 3.38 2.12
C PRO A 272 -35.27 1.87 1.95
N PRO A 273 -35.24 1.07 3.03
CA PRO A 273 -35.29 -0.38 2.94
C PRO A 273 -36.53 -0.77 2.14
N ALA A 274 -36.34 -1.55 1.08
CA ALA A 274 -37.36 -1.87 0.09
C ALA A 274 -38.55 -2.72 0.62
N ALA A 275 -38.78 -2.80 1.94
CA ALA A 275 -39.71 -3.74 2.55
C ALA A 275 -40.33 -3.30 3.90
N ALA A 276 -40.71 -2.03 4.10
CA ALA A 276 -41.50 -1.65 5.27
C ALA A 276 -42.82 -0.92 4.99
N ASP A 277 -43.01 -0.32 3.80
CA ASP A 277 -44.26 0.36 3.47
C ASP A 277 -44.66 0.20 2.00
N ARG A 278 -44.64 -1.06 1.53
CA ARG A 278 -45.59 -1.44 0.47
C ARG A 278 -46.93 -1.61 1.16
N GLY A 279 -47.56 -0.49 1.52
CA GLY A 279 -48.97 -0.46 1.87
C GLY A 279 -49.71 -1.25 0.80
N ASP A 280 -50.28 -2.38 1.24
CA ASP A 280 -51.10 -3.35 0.52
C ASP A 280 -51.44 -2.89 -0.92
N MET A 281 -50.49 -3.04 -1.87
CA MET A 281 -50.74 -2.76 -3.28
C MET A 281 -51.61 -3.89 -3.79
N LYS A 282 -52.90 -3.81 -3.44
CA LYS A 282 -53.93 -4.62 -4.07
C LYS A 282 -53.87 -4.26 -5.55
N PRO A 283 -53.63 -5.22 -6.45
CA PRO A 283 -53.76 -4.94 -7.87
C PRO A 283 -55.13 -4.32 -8.07
N VAL A 284 -55.19 -3.20 -8.81
CA VAL A 284 -56.44 -2.54 -9.14
C VAL A 284 -57.36 -3.61 -9.70
N ALA A 285 -58.42 -3.94 -8.95
CA ALA A 285 -59.25 -5.13 -9.21
C ALA A 285 -60.01 -5.03 -10.54
N VAL A 286 -60.05 -3.84 -11.11
CA VAL A 286 -60.69 -3.53 -12.37
C VAL A 286 -59.61 -3.20 -13.39
N GLY A 287 -59.41 -4.09 -14.37
CA GLY A 287 -58.49 -3.81 -15.47
C GLY A 287 -59.00 -2.63 -16.28
N LEU A 288 -58.10 -1.76 -16.74
CA LEU A 288 -58.39 -0.55 -17.54
C LEU A 288 -59.35 -0.82 -18.72
N GLY A 289 -59.27 -2.01 -19.32
CA GLY A 289 -60.16 -2.42 -20.41
C GLY A 289 -61.62 -2.68 -20.00
N ARG A 290 -61.92 -2.89 -18.72
CA ARG A 290 -63.29 -2.96 -18.21
C ARG A 290 -63.86 -1.56 -17.96
N GLU A 291 -63.07 -0.66 -17.37
CA GLU A 291 -63.47 0.75 -17.20
C GLU A 291 -63.72 1.45 -18.54
N LEU A 292 -62.88 1.19 -19.54
CA LEU A 292 -63.07 1.73 -20.89
C LEU A 292 -64.34 1.20 -21.58
N ARG A 293 -64.75 -0.05 -21.28
CA ARG A 293 -65.98 -0.64 -21.83
C ARG A 293 -67.22 -0.10 -21.11
N GLU A 294 -67.20 -0.03 -19.78
CA GLU A 294 -68.28 0.56 -19.00
C GLU A 294 -68.50 2.04 -19.37
N ALA A 295 -67.42 2.80 -19.60
CA ALA A 295 -67.50 4.18 -20.08
C ALA A 295 -68.06 4.30 -21.51
N ALA A 296 -67.77 3.34 -22.39
CA ALA A 296 -68.32 3.31 -23.75
C ALA A 296 -69.83 3.01 -23.73
N ASP A 297 -70.26 2.02 -22.94
CA ASP A 297 -71.67 1.64 -22.78
C ASP A 297 -72.49 2.80 -22.16
N GLU A 298 -71.92 3.52 -21.19
CA GLU A 298 -72.54 4.75 -20.65
C GLU A 298 -72.69 5.86 -21.70
N PHE A 299 -71.75 5.98 -22.63
CA PHE A 299 -71.82 6.97 -23.69
C PHE A 299 -72.91 6.62 -24.72
N GLU A 300 -72.98 5.36 -25.15
CA GLU A 300 -74.01 4.89 -26.08
C GLU A 300 -75.42 5.02 -25.49
N THR A 301 -75.60 4.69 -24.21
CA THR A 301 -76.90 4.83 -23.55
C THR A 301 -77.33 6.29 -23.40
N LYS A 302 -76.39 7.21 -23.11
CA LYS A 302 -76.66 8.67 -23.11
C LYS A 302 -77.02 9.19 -24.51
N GLN A 303 -76.33 8.72 -25.54
CA GLN A 303 -76.62 9.08 -26.94
C GLN A 303 -78.00 8.58 -27.37
N ASN A 304 -78.32 7.31 -27.12
CA ASN A 304 -79.62 6.73 -27.42
C ASN A 304 -80.77 7.41 -26.63
N ARG A 305 -80.52 7.78 -25.37
CA ARG A 305 -81.50 8.52 -24.56
C ARG A 305 -81.70 9.95 -25.09
N GLY A 306 -80.64 10.59 -25.58
CA GLY A 306 -80.71 11.88 -26.28
C GLY A 306 -81.50 11.79 -27.58
N GLU A 307 -81.28 10.74 -28.39
CA GLU A 307 -82.00 10.49 -29.63
C GLU A 307 -83.48 10.15 -29.40
N GLN A 308 -83.80 9.34 -28.38
CA GLN A 308 -85.19 9.05 -27.99
C GLN A 308 -85.91 10.28 -27.43
N SER A 309 -85.21 11.13 -26.67
CA SER A 309 -85.73 12.43 -26.26
C SER A 309 -86.07 13.27 -27.49
N CYS A 310 -85.14 13.36 -28.45
CA CYS A 310 -85.32 14.12 -29.70
C CYS A 310 -86.50 13.59 -30.56
N ARG A 311 -86.70 12.26 -30.63
CA ARG A 311 -87.86 11.63 -31.29
C ARG A 311 -89.20 11.90 -30.60
N ARG A 312 -89.18 12.17 -29.29
CA ARG A 312 -90.41 12.48 -28.52
C ARG A 312 -90.93 13.90 -28.78
N TRP A 313 -90.07 14.80 -29.27
CA TRP A 313 -90.45 16.18 -29.67
C TRP A 313 -90.88 16.29 -31.15
N THR A 314 -90.69 15.23 -31.96
CA THR A 314 -90.99 15.24 -33.40
C THR A 314 -92.20 14.41 -33.82
N SER A 315 -92.94 13.81 -32.88
CA SER A 315 -94.26 13.22 -33.21
C SER A 315 -95.31 14.31 -33.43
N PRO A 316 -95.95 14.40 -34.61
CA PRO A 316 -97.07 15.30 -34.84
C PRO A 316 -98.28 14.79 -34.06
N ALA A 317 -98.90 15.65 -33.25
CA ALA A 317 -100.23 15.39 -32.72
C ALA A 317 -101.22 15.37 -33.90
N MET A 318 -101.81 14.21 -34.17
CA MET A 318 -103.03 14.07 -34.98
C MET A 318 -104.25 14.44 -34.15
#